data_AF-A0A259CH40-F1
#
_entry.id   AF-A0A259CH40-F1
#
_cell.length_a   1.000
_cell.length_b   1.000
_cell.length_c   1.000
_cell.angle_alpha   90.00
_cell.angle_beta   90.00
_cell.angle_gamma   90.00
#
_symmetry.space_group_name_H-M   'P 1'
#
loop_
_entity.id
_entity.type
_entity.pdbx_description
1 polymer ?
#
loop_
_entity_poly.entity_id
_entity_poly.type
_entity_poly.pdbx_seq_one_letter_code
_entity_poly.pdbx_strand_id
1 'polypeptide(L)'
;MYDAYAGAFAIIHNNLAAAMEAANITGDSGTLNRQAKSAARSAFESAKQRFFGHLLTSMKTPTLVAAIEADLAADHSSVIQIVSTGEALMERRLSEIPTEEWNDIRVDITPREYVMDYLAHSFPVQLYEPFTDSEGNLSSRPVVRDGQPVECREAARRRDALIEKLASLPPVPGALDQIVQRFGTDLVAEVTGRSRRIVRKGEGHAARLVVESRAGSANLSETAAFMDDQNRILIFSDAGGTGRSYHADLGAKNQRLRVHYLLEPGWKADAAIQGLGRTNRTNQAQPPLFRPIATDVKAEKRFLSTIARRLDTLGAITRGQRQTGGQGLFRPEDNLESPYARDALRQLYRRLYRGDVAGCSLMAFEDATGLSLTDDNGLKDDLPP
;
A
#
# COMPACT_ATOMS: atom_id res chain seq x y z
N MET A 1 12.45 9.89 2.54
CA MET A 1 12.00 9.03 1.42
C MET A 1 10.49 9.18 1.19
N TYR A 2 9.66 8.92 2.21
CA TYR A 2 8.22 9.18 2.16
C TYR A 2 7.90 10.60 1.66
N ASP A 3 8.51 11.62 2.25
CA ASP A 3 8.27 13.03 1.88
C ASP A 3 8.62 13.34 0.41
N ALA A 4 9.65 12.68 -0.14
CA ALA A 4 10.02 12.86 -1.55
C ALA A 4 8.93 12.30 -2.48
N TYR A 5 8.37 11.14 -2.15
CA TYR A 5 7.24 10.57 -2.88
C TYR A 5 5.94 11.35 -2.65
N ALA A 6 5.67 11.82 -1.43
CA ALA A 6 4.53 12.69 -1.14
C ALA A 6 4.57 13.99 -1.95
N GLY A 7 5.74 14.64 -2.00
CA GLY A 7 5.96 15.82 -2.85
C GLY A 7 5.78 15.52 -4.34
N ALA A 8 6.21 14.36 -4.81
CA ALA A 8 5.97 13.96 -6.20
C ALA A 8 4.48 13.76 -6.50
N PHE A 9 3.71 13.17 -5.59
CA PHE A 9 2.26 13.00 -5.76
C PHE A 9 1.49 14.33 -5.77
N ALA A 10 1.91 15.33 -5.00
CA ALA A 10 1.36 16.68 -5.10
C ALA A 10 1.55 17.26 -6.52
N ILE A 11 2.70 17.00 -7.14
CA ILE A 11 2.97 17.44 -8.52
C ILE A 11 2.09 16.67 -9.52
N ILE A 12 1.86 15.37 -9.32
CA ILE A 12 0.95 14.58 -10.16
C ILE A 12 -0.47 15.12 -10.04
N HIS A 13 -0.94 15.46 -8.84
CA HIS A 13 -2.25 16.08 -8.61
C HIS A 13 -2.43 17.36 -9.43
N ASN A 14 -1.46 18.27 -9.36
CA ASN A 14 -1.51 19.54 -10.07
C ASN A 14 -1.45 19.35 -11.59
N ASN A 15 -0.62 18.41 -12.07
CA ASN A 15 -0.55 18.09 -13.49
C ASN A 15 -1.78 17.35 -14.00
N LEU A 16 -2.46 16.56 -13.16
CA LEU A 16 -3.70 15.89 -13.53
C LEU A 16 -4.80 16.91 -13.84
N ALA A 17 -4.93 17.96 -13.02
CA ALA A 17 -5.87 19.05 -13.27
C ALA A 17 -5.56 19.76 -14.59
N ALA A 18 -4.31 20.19 -14.77
CA ALA A 18 -3.87 20.86 -16.00
C ALA A 18 -3.98 19.96 -17.25
N ALA A 19 -3.75 18.65 -17.13
CA ALA A 19 -3.89 17.70 -18.22
C ALA A 19 -5.36 17.54 -18.63
N MET A 20 -6.29 17.45 -17.66
CA MET A 20 -7.72 17.40 -17.95
C MET A 20 -8.22 18.67 -18.65
N GLU A 21 -7.70 19.83 -18.27
CA GLU A 21 -8.00 21.10 -18.94
C GLU A 21 -7.45 21.13 -20.38
N ALA A 22 -6.16 20.80 -20.55
CA ALA A 22 -5.53 20.73 -21.87
C ALA A 22 -6.19 19.69 -22.80
N ALA A 23 -6.78 18.63 -22.24
CA ALA A 23 -7.51 17.61 -22.97
C ALA A 23 -8.97 17.99 -23.28
N ASN A 24 -9.45 19.17 -22.88
CA ASN A 24 -10.86 19.58 -22.94
C ASN A 24 -11.81 18.66 -22.16
N ILE A 25 -11.35 18.00 -21.11
CA ILE A 25 -12.20 17.27 -20.15
C ILE A 25 -12.84 18.27 -19.17
N THR A 26 -12.09 19.31 -18.83
CA THR A 26 -12.53 20.49 -18.08
C THR A 26 -12.22 21.75 -18.89
N GLY A 27 -12.90 22.86 -18.59
CA GLY A 27 -12.63 24.17 -19.17
C GLY A 27 -13.07 25.30 -18.24
N ASP A 28 -12.97 26.54 -18.72
CA ASP A 28 -13.20 27.76 -17.93
C ASP A 28 -14.55 27.82 -17.22
N SER A 29 -15.60 27.28 -17.85
CA SER A 29 -16.97 27.25 -17.32
C SER A 29 -17.32 25.95 -16.57
N GLY A 30 -16.35 25.08 -16.29
CA GLY A 30 -16.53 23.88 -15.48
C GLY A 30 -16.18 22.56 -16.19
N THR A 31 -16.93 21.50 -15.89
CA THR A 31 -16.61 20.14 -16.40
C THR A 31 -17.31 19.88 -17.72
N LEU A 32 -16.53 19.66 -18.79
CA LEU A 32 -17.02 19.38 -20.14
C LEU A 32 -17.34 17.90 -20.35
N ASN A 33 -16.59 17.00 -19.70
CA ASN A 33 -16.87 15.57 -19.73
C ASN A 33 -16.78 14.95 -18.33
N ARG A 34 -17.93 14.77 -17.68
CA ARG A 34 -18.00 14.23 -16.30
C ARG A 34 -17.50 12.80 -16.20
N GLN A 35 -17.77 11.97 -17.21
CA GLN A 35 -17.35 10.56 -17.22
C GLN A 35 -15.83 10.45 -17.30
N ALA A 36 -15.20 11.17 -18.24
CA ALA A 36 -13.75 11.20 -18.39
C ALA A 36 -13.05 11.75 -17.14
N LYS A 37 -13.59 12.83 -16.54
CA LYS A 37 -13.08 13.40 -15.29
C LYS A 37 -13.16 12.39 -14.13
N SER A 38 -14.30 11.70 -13.99
CA SER A 38 -14.51 10.69 -12.95
C SER A 38 -13.55 9.50 -13.13
N ALA A 39 -13.40 9.00 -14.36
CA ALA A 39 -12.48 7.93 -14.69
C ALA A 39 -11.02 8.29 -14.36
N ALA A 40 -10.56 9.48 -14.77
CA ALA A 40 -9.21 9.96 -14.51
C ALA A 40 -8.91 10.09 -13.01
N ARG A 41 -9.84 10.66 -12.23
CA ARG A 41 -9.73 10.78 -10.77
C ARG A 41 -9.74 9.42 -10.07
N SER A 42 -10.63 8.52 -10.47
CA SER A 42 -10.75 7.19 -9.87
C SER A 42 -9.49 6.35 -10.10
N ALA A 43 -8.94 6.37 -11.32
CA ALA A 43 -7.70 5.70 -11.66
C ALA A 43 -6.53 6.24 -10.83
N PHE A 44 -6.43 7.56 -10.71
CA PHE A 44 -5.39 8.22 -9.92
C PHE A 44 -5.48 7.86 -8.43
N GLU A 45 -6.65 8.01 -7.81
CA GLU A 45 -6.84 7.72 -6.38
C GLU A 45 -6.54 6.24 -6.06
N SER A 46 -6.94 5.34 -6.95
CA SER A 46 -6.64 3.90 -6.83
C SER A 46 -5.13 3.64 -6.90
N ALA A 47 -4.41 4.29 -7.82
CA ALA A 47 -2.95 4.16 -7.94
C ALA A 47 -2.24 4.74 -6.71
N LYS A 48 -2.68 5.92 -6.23
CA LYS A 48 -2.16 6.58 -5.03
C LYS A 48 -2.29 5.70 -3.79
N GLN A 49 -3.47 5.14 -3.53
CA GLN A 49 -3.70 4.29 -2.37
C GLN A 49 -2.82 3.03 -2.39
N ARG A 50 -2.73 2.35 -3.55
CA ARG A 50 -1.86 1.17 -3.69
C ARG A 50 -0.40 1.54 -3.46
N PHE A 51 0.09 2.59 -4.12
CA PHE A 51 1.47 3.05 -3.99
C PHE A 51 1.85 3.31 -2.53
N PHE A 52 1.09 4.14 -1.82
CA PHE A 52 1.43 4.50 -0.44
C PHE A 52 1.27 3.32 0.52
N GLY A 53 0.28 2.43 0.31
CA GLY A 53 0.15 1.21 1.11
C GLY A 53 1.38 0.31 0.99
N HIS A 54 1.87 0.11 -0.24
CA HIS A 54 3.10 -0.66 -0.48
C HIS A 54 4.36 0.06 0.02
N LEU A 55 4.46 1.38 -0.16
CA LEU A 55 5.60 2.17 0.32
C LEU A 55 5.74 2.10 1.83
N LEU A 56 4.65 2.32 2.58
CA LEU A 56 4.64 2.26 4.05
C LEU A 56 5.07 0.87 4.54
N THR A 57 4.51 -0.19 3.97
CA THR A 57 4.87 -1.58 4.30
C THR A 57 6.35 -1.83 4.05
N SER A 58 6.86 -1.40 2.89
CA SER A 58 8.25 -1.61 2.47
C SER A 58 9.25 -0.81 3.30
N MET A 59 8.89 0.40 3.74
CA MET A 59 9.72 1.24 4.61
C MET A 59 9.87 0.68 6.02
N LYS A 60 8.89 -0.08 6.51
CA LYS A 60 8.95 -0.74 7.83
C LYS A 60 9.81 -2.01 7.82
N THR A 61 10.04 -2.59 6.65
CA THR A 61 10.67 -3.91 6.53
C THR A 61 12.10 -3.99 7.05
N PRO A 62 13.00 -3.00 6.89
CA PRO A 62 14.33 -3.05 7.47
C PRO A 62 14.32 -3.20 9.01
N THR A 63 13.44 -2.48 9.70
CA THR A 63 13.25 -2.61 11.16
C THR A 63 12.69 -3.98 11.53
N LEU A 64 11.74 -4.49 10.74
CA LEU A 64 11.20 -5.85 10.92
C LEU A 64 12.29 -6.92 10.74
N VAL A 65 13.16 -6.78 9.74
CA VAL A 65 14.28 -7.70 9.50
C VAL A 65 15.17 -7.79 10.75
N ALA A 66 15.58 -6.65 11.31
CA ALA A 66 16.39 -6.62 12.53
C ALA A 66 15.64 -7.26 13.72
N ALA A 67 14.32 -7.06 13.83
CA ALA A 67 13.52 -7.67 14.88
C ALA A 67 13.38 -9.19 14.72
N ILE A 68 13.25 -9.68 13.49
CA ILE A 68 13.25 -11.12 13.17
C ILE A 68 14.60 -11.73 13.53
N GLU A 69 15.72 -11.09 13.20
CA GLU A 69 17.06 -11.57 13.57
C GLU A 69 17.20 -11.73 15.10
N ALA A 70 16.71 -10.76 15.87
CA ALA A 70 16.70 -10.83 17.33
C ALA A 70 15.79 -11.94 17.86
N ASP A 71 14.61 -12.14 17.26
CA ASP A 71 13.71 -13.23 17.62
C ASP A 71 14.34 -14.60 17.33
N LEU A 72 15.03 -14.74 16.19
CA LEU A 72 15.72 -15.97 15.84
C LEU A 72 16.85 -16.30 16.84
N ALA A 73 17.59 -15.28 17.29
CA ALA A 73 18.62 -15.42 18.31
C ALA A 73 18.05 -15.80 19.69
N ALA A 74 16.81 -15.41 19.98
CA ALA A 74 16.07 -15.77 21.20
C ALA A 74 15.34 -17.12 21.11
N ASP A 75 15.61 -17.92 20.09
CA ASP A 75 14.93 -19.20 19.79
C ASP A 75 13.40 -19.06 19.60
N HIS A 76 12.94 -17.93 19.08
CA HIS A 76 11.54 -17.73 18.70
C HIS A 76 11.30 -18.05 17.22
N SER A 77 10.03 -18.16 16.84
CA SER A 77 9.58 -18.26 15.44
C SER A 77 8.77 -17.02 15.08
N SER A 78 9.13 -16.36 13.98
CA SER A 78 8.46 -15.14 13.53
C SER A 78 7.34 -15.46 12.54
N VAL A 79 6.17 -14.84 12.73
CA VAL A 79 5.03 -14.95 11.82
C VAL A 79 4.69 -13.55 11.32
N ILE A 80 4.69 -13.32 10.01
CA ILE A 80 4.47 -12.01 9.39
C ILE A 80 3.16 -12.05 8.61
N GLN A 81 2.23 -11.19 9.00
CA GLN A 81 0.98 -10.99 8.31
C GLN A 81 1.07 -9.78 7.36
N ILE A 82 0.79 -10.02 6.08
CA ILE A 82 0.68 -9.00 5.04
C ILE A 82 -0.65 -9.10 4.30
N VAL A 83 -1.01 -8.07 3.53
CA VAL A 83 -2.15 -8.10 2.61
C VAL A 83 -1.68 -8.12 1.17
N SER A 84 -0.72 -7.26 0.84
CA SER A 84 -0.27 -7.02 -0.50
C SER A 84 1.02 -7.80 -0.78
N THR A 85 0.95 -8.75 -1.72
CA THR A 85 2.07 -9.65 -2.06
C THR A 85 2.98 -9.13 -3.17
N GLY A 86 2.54 -8.10 -3.91
CA GLY A 86 3.25 -7.59 -5.08
C GLY A 86 3.14 -8.49 -6.32
N GLU A 87 2.33 -9.56 -6.28
CA GLU A 87 2.26 -10.56 -7.35
C GLU A 87 1.92 -9.96 -8.72
N ALA A 88 0.82 -9.21 -8.83
CA ALA A 88 0.39 -8.66 -10.12
C ALA A 88 1.43 -7.72 -10.74
N LEU A 89 2.15 -6.96 -9.90
CA LEU A 89 3.23 -6.10 -10.36
C LEU A 89 4.42 -6.94 -10.86
N MET A 90 4.85 -7.93 -10.07
CA MET A 90 5.94 -8.82 -10.44
C MET A 90 5.62 -9.57 -11.74
N GLU A 91 4.45 -10.19 -11.86
CA GLU A 91 4.04 -10.97 -13.03
C GLU A 91 4.09 -10.16 -14.32
N ARG A 92 3.58 -8.93 -14.29
CA ARG A 92 3.63 -8.05 -15.45
C ARG A 92 5.07 -7.70 -15.82
N ARG A 93 5.93 -7.35 -14.86
CA ARG A 93 7.34 -7.05 -15.16
C ARG A 93 8.09 -8.26 -15.69
N LEU A 94 7.83 -9.44 -15.14
CA LEU A 94 8.40 -10.68 -15.65
C LEU A 94 7.93 -11.02 -17.07
N SER A 95 6.71 -10.61 -17.46
CA SER A 95 6.21 -10.83 -18.83
C SER A 95 6.95 -10.02 -19.90
N GLU A 96 7.66 -8.97 -19.51
CA GLU A 96 8.50 -8.14 -20.38
C GLU A 96 9.95 -8.65 -20.47
N ILE A 97 10.32 -9.66 -19.67
CA ILE A 97 11.68 -10.18 -19.57
C ILE A 97 11.75 -11.58 -20.19
N PRO A 98 12.65 -11.82 -21.17
CA PRO A 98 12.90 -13.15 -21.71
C PRO A 98 13.23 -14.18 -20.62
N THR A 99 12.70 -15.40 -20.74
CA THR A 99 12.88 -16.44 -19.70
C THR A 99 14.33 -16.89 -19.53
N GLU A 100 15.18 -16.72 -20.55
CA GLU A 100 16.63 -16.92 -20.44
C GLU A 100 17.32 -15.98 -19.43
N GLU A 101 16.76 -14.78 -19.20
CA GLU A 101 17.29 -13.79 -18.26
C GLU A 101 16.81 -14.01 -16.82
N TRP A 102 15.90 -14.96 -16.58
CA TRP A 102 15.33 -15.20 -15.24
C TRP A 102 16.36 -15.71 -14.21
N ASN A 103 17.55 -16.10 -14.66
CA ASN A 103 18.66 -16.50 -13.80
C ASN A 103 19.59 -15.34 -13.37
N ASP A 104 19.38 -14.13 -13.87
CA ASP A 104 20.06 -12.89 -13.45
C ASP A 104 19.20 -11.66 -13.80
N ILE A 105 18.14 -11.41 -13.01
CA ILE A 105 17.27 -10.25 -13.23
C ILE A 105 17.89 -8.97 -12.68
N ARG A 106 17.92 -7.93 -13.53
CA ARG A 106 18.39 -6.58 -13.18
C ARG A 106 17.27 -5.53 -13.17
N VAL A 107 16.01 -5.98 -13.22
CA VAL A 107 14.84 -5.11 -13.25
C VAL A 107 14.42 -4.73 -11.84
N ASP A 108 14.11 -3.44 -11.68
CA ASP A 108 13.58 -2.88 -10.45
C ASP A 108 12.09 -3.24 -10.33
N ILE A 109 11.74 -4.10 -9.37
CA ILE A 109 10.34 -4.46 -9.07
C ILE A 109 9.98 -3.81 -7.75
N THR A 110 9.54 -2.55 -7.84
CA THR A 110 9.28 -1.69 -6.68
C THR A 110 7.92 -1.02 -6.77
N PRO A 111 7.35 -0.54 -5.65
CA PRO A 111 6.08 0.16 -5.64
C PRO A 111 6.02 1.35 -6.60
N ARG A 112 7.17 1.95 -6.94
CA ARG A 112 7.28 3.02 -7.94
C ARG A 112 6.61 2.66 -9.26
N GLU A 113 6.71 1.39 -9.67
CA GLU A 113 6.08 0.88 -10.90
C GLU A 113 4.58 1.14 -10.93
N TYR A 114 3.84 1.00 -9.81
CA TYR A 114 2.39 1.31 -9.78
C TYR A 114 2.05 2.72 -10.28
N VAL A 115 2.94 3.69 -10.02
CA VAL A 115 2.76 5.07 -10.46
C VAL A 115 3.19 5.23 -11.90
N MET A 116 4.28 4.58 -12.30
CA MET A 116 4.76 4.57 -13.69
C MET A 116 3.70 4.00 -14.63
N ASP A 117 3.05 2.91 -14.24
CA ASP A 117 1.98 2.30 -15.03
C ASP A 117 0.75 3.17 -15.13
N TYR A 118 0.36 3.79 -14.02
CA TYR A 118 -0.74 4.75 -14.01
C TYR A 118 -0.44 5.90 -14.96
N LEU A 119 0.78 6.45 -14.91
CA LEU A 119 1.18 7.53 -15.80
C LEU A 119 1.15 7.10 -17.26
N ALA A 120 1.74 5.93 -17.57
CA ALA A 120 1.83 5.43 -18.93
C ALA A 120 0.46 5.09 -19.55
N HIS A 121 -0.45 4.47 -18.77
CA HIS A 121 -1.66 3.86 -19.32
C HIS A 121 -2.99 4.50 -18.89
N SER A 122 -2.99 5.37 -17.87
CA SER A 122 -4.22 5.90 -17.27
C SER A 122 -4.21 7.40 -17.03
N PHE A 123 -3.08 8.08 -17.25
CA PHE A 123 -3.03 9.54 -17.22
C PHE A 123 -3.84 10.10 -18.40
N PRO A 124 -4.66 11.16 -18.21
CA PRO A 124 -5.59 11.64 -19.23
C PRO A 124 -4.86 12.40 -20.33
N VAL A 125 -4.29 11.66 -21.28
CA VAL A 125 -3.64 12.21 -22.49
C VAL A 125 -4.57 12.25 -23.69
N GLN A 126 -5.74 11.62 -23.63
CA GLN A 126 -6.71 11.60 -24.72
C GLN A 126 -7.25 13.00 -25.02
N LEU A 127 -7.21 13.44 -26.27
CA LEU A 127 -7.81 14.70 -26.71
C LEU A 127 -9.34 14.56 -26.83
N TYR A 128 -10.05 15.55 -26.30
CA TYR A 128 -11.48 15.74 -26.53
C TYR A 128 -11.70 17.03 -27.34
N GLU A 129 -12.73 17.04 -28.17
CA GLU A 129 -13.20 18.25 -28.86
C GLU A 129 -14.47 18.76 -28.19
N PRO A 130 -14.55 20.07 -27.87
CA PRO A 130 -15.80 20.66 -27.41
C PRO A 130 -16.88 20.60 -28.48
N PHE A 131 -18.12 20.36 -28.06
CA PHE A 131 -19.30 20.47 -28.91
C PHE A 131 -20.49 21.00 -28.08
N THR A 132 -21.43 21.65 -28.76
CA THR A 132 -22.70 22.04 -28.16
C THR A 132 -23.75 20.98 -28.52
N ASP A 133 -24.43 20.45 -27.51
CA ASP A 133 -25.51 19.49 -27.74
C ASP A 133 -26.80 20.16 -28.24
N SER A 134 -27.82 19.36 -28.54
CA SER A 134 -29.12 19.85 -29.02
C SER A 134 -29.88 20.72 -28.01
N GLU A 135 -29.49 20.70 -26.74
CA GLU A 135 -30.08 21.50 -25.66
C GLU A 135 -29.30 22.80 -25.40
N GLY A 136 -28.23 23.06 -26.17
CA GLY A 136 -27.39 24.24 -26.01
C GLY A 136 -26.30 24.11 -24.95
N ASN A 137 -26.13 22.92 -24.35
CA ASN A 137 -25.10 22.70 -23.33
C ASN A 137 -23.74 22.43 -23.98
N LEU A 138 -22.69 23.07 -23.45
CA LEU A 138 -21.31 22.80 -23.85
C LEU A 138 -20.81 21.50 -23.20
N SER A 139 -20.34 20.57 -24.03
CA SER A 139 -19.82 19.26 -23.65
C SER A 139 -18.55 18.94 -24.46
N SER A 140 -17.88 17.81 -24.19
CA SER A 140 -16.76 17.36 -25.02
C SER A 140 -16.78 15.87 -25.31
N ARG A 141 -16.34 15.50 -26.52
CA ARG A 141 -16.34 14.12 -27.03
C ARG A 141 -14.92 13.69 -27.48
N PRO A 142 -14.56 12.41 -27.38
CA PRO A 142 -13.21 11.96 -27.69
C PRO A 142 -12.89 12.15 -29.17
N VAL A 143 -11.69 12.67 -29.46
CA VAL A 143 -11.19 12.79 -30.83
C VAL A 143 -10.57 11.46 -31.25
N VAL A 144 -11.05 10.90 -32.35
CA VAL A 144 -10.58 9.64 -32.93
C VAL A 144 -10.15 9.89 -34.37
N ARG A 145 -8.99 9.36 -34.76
CA ARG A 145 -8.48 9.40 -36.14
C ARG A 145 -8.13 7.98 -36.57
N ASP A 146 -8.68 7.54 -37.69
CA ASP A 146 -8.47 6.18 -38.22
C ASP A 146 -8.78 5.07 -37.20
N GLY A 147 -9.82 5.28 -36.38
CA GLY A 147 -10.21 4.36 -35.30
C GLY A 147 -9.31 4.40 -34.05
N GLN A 148 -8.24 5.21 -34.06
CA GLN A 148 -7.31 5.37 -32.94
C GLN A 148 -7.58 6.64 -32.14
N PRO A 149 -7.51 6.59 -30.80
CA PRO A 149 -7.64 7.77 -29.96
C PRO A 149 -6.50 8.78 -30.23
N VAL A 150 -6.83 10.07 -30.41
CA VAL A 150 -5.83 11.12 -30.63
C VAL A 150 -5.33 11.67 -29.29
N GLU A 151 -4.02 11.75 -29.09
CA GLU A 151 -3.43 12.33 -27.88
C GLU A 151 -3.36 13.87 -27.92
N CYS A 152 -3.66 14.50 -26.79
CA CYS A 152 -3.34 15.89 -26.49
C CYS A 152 -1.84 16.03 -26.21
N ARG A 153 -1.13 16.74 -27.09
CA ARG A 153 0.34 16.93 -27.00
C ARG A 153 0.79 17.58 -25.70
N GLU A 154 0.01 18.52 -25.16
CA GLU A 154 0.31 19.18 -23.88
C GLU A 154 0.21 18.19 -22.71
N ALA A 155 -0.89 17.43 -22.65
CA ALA A 155 -1.10 16.43 -21.61
C ALA A 155 -0.05 15.31 -21.67
N ALA A 156 0.33 14.86 -22.87
CA ALA A 156 1.39 13.89 -23.08
C ALA A 156 2.75 14.40 -22.58
N ARG A 157 3.13 15.64 -22.92
CA ARG A 157 4.38 16.24 -22.41
C ARG A 157 4.40 16.34 -20.88
N ARG A 158 3.26 16.61 -20.24
CA ARG A 158 3.15 16.64 -18.77
C ARG A 158 3.34 15.26 -18.16
N ARG A 159 2.70 14.23 -18.75
CA ARG A 159 2.91 12.83 -18.36
C ARG A 159 4.39 12.46 -18.41
N ASP A 160 5.05 12.75 -19.53
CA ASP A 160 6.44 12.34 -19.77
C ASP A 160 7.40 13.03 -18.79
N ALA A 161 7.18 14.32 -18.49
CA ALA A 161 7.95 15.04 -17.47
C ALA A 161 7.75 14.48 -16.05
N LEU A 162 6.53 14.01 -15.71
CA LEU A 162 6.25 13.33 -14.43
C LEU A 162 6.99 11.99 -14.35
N ILE A 163 6.98 11.22 -15.43
CA ILE A 163 7.69 9.93 -15.55
C ILE A 163 9.19 10.12 -15.27
N GLU A 164 9.82 11.09 -15.93
CA GLU A 164 11.25 11.39 -15.73
C GLU A 164 11.56 11.73 -14.27
N LYS A 165 10.74 12.61 -13.67
CA LYS A 165 10.91 13.00 -12.27
C LYS A 165 10.78 11.82 -11.32
N LEU A 166 9.78 10.96 -11.49
CA LEU A 166 9.57 9.80 -10.63
C LEU A 166 10.64 8.72 -10.81
N ALA A 167 11.13 8.52 -12.05
CA ALA A 167 12.21 7.58 -12.34
C ALA A 167 13.52 7.93 -11.61
N SER A 168 13.71 9.21 -11.24
CA SER A 168 14.84 9.66 -10.43
C SER A 168 14.74 9.35 -8.94
N LEU A 169 13.54 9.02 -8.43
CA LEU A 169 13.34 8.76 -7.01
C LEU A 169 13.93 7.41 -6.59
N PRO A 170 14.47 7.28 -5.36
CA PRO A 170 15.07 6.04 -4.89
C PRO A 170 14.06 4.87 -4.91
N PRO A 171 14.44 3.71 -5.46
CA PRO A 171 13.62 2.51 -5.43
C PRO A 171 13.44 2.01 -3.99
N VAL A 172 12.28 1.42 -3.70
CA VAL A 172 11.98 0.80 -2.41
C VAL A 172 11.55 -0.64 -2.67
N PRO A 173 12.35 -1.66 -2.33
CA PRO A 173 11.98 -3.04 -2.62
C PRO A 173 10.69 -3.47 -1.90
N GLY A 174 9.88 -4.35 -2.49
CA GLY A 174 8.68 -4.86 -1.84
C GLY A 174 9.00 -5.62 -0.54
N ALA A 175 8.16 -5.47 0.48
CA ALA A 175 8.39 -6.07 1.80
C ALA A 175 8.61 -7.60 1.78
N LEU A 176 7.81 -8.33 1.00
CA LEU A 176 7.95 -9.78 0.87
C LEU A 176 9.29 -10.16 0.23
N ASP A 177 9.70 -9.46 -0.83
CA ASP A 177 10.97 -9.71 -1.50
C ASP A 177 12.16 -9.37 -0.58
N GLN A 178 12.08 -8.28 0.19
CA GLN A 178 13.11 -7.94 1.19
C GLN A 178 13.29 -9.07 2.22
N ILE A 179 12.20 -9.66 2.72
CA ILE A 179 12.24 -10.75 3.71
C ILE A 179 12.84 -12.02 3.06
N VAL A 180 12.31 -12.43 1.90
CA VAL A 180 12.78 -13.64 1.21
C VAL A 180 14.24 -13.53 0.78
N GLN A 181 14.66 -12.37 0.25
CA GLN A 181 16.04 -12.15 -0.21
C GLN A 181 17.03 -12.01 0.96
N ARG A 182 16.58 -11.56 2.13
CA ARG A 182 17.42 -11.45 3.33
C ARG A 182 17.67 -12.80 4.00
N PHE A 183 16.61 -13.57 4.21
CA PHE A 183 16.65 -14.80 5.02
C PHE A 183 16.75 -16.07 4.18
N GLY A 184 16.46 -15.99 2.89
CA GLY A 184 16.43 -17.16 2.01
C GLY A 184 15.20 -18.04 2.23
N THR A 185 15.02 -18.96 1.29
CA THR A 185 13.86 -19.85 1.24
C THR A 185 13.96 -21.02 2.23
N ASP A 186 15.17 -21.28 2.73
CA ASP A 186 15.43 -22.32 3.71
C ASP A 186 14.94 -21.91 5.12
N LEU A 187 14.89 -20.60 5.40
CA LEU A 187 14.36 -20.08 6.67
C LEU A 187 12.94 -19.53 6.57
N VAL A 188 12.52 -19.09 5.39
CA VAL A 188 11.21 -18.46 5.14
C VAL A 188 10.22 -19.41 4.48
N ALA A 189 9.14 -19.73 5.19
CA ALA A 189 7.94 -20.33 4.64
C ALA A 189 7.02 -19.23 4.08
N GLU A 190 6.83 -19.21 2.75
CA GLU A 190 5.97 -18.23 2.10
C GLU A 190 4.55 -18.80 1.89
N VAL A 191 3.56 -18.38 2.67
CA VAL A 191 2.17 -18.83 2.51
C VAL A 191 1.33 -17.73 1.85
N THR A 192 1.63 -17.44 0.59
CA THR A 192 0.98 -16.36 -0.19
C THR A 192 0.35 -16.87 -1.50
N GLY A 193 -0.37 -15.98 -2.19
CA GLY A 193 -0.94 -16.26 -3.52
C GLY A 193 0.08 -16.34 -4.66
N ARG A 194 1.34 -15.93 -4.43
CA ARG A 194 2.35 -15.79 -5.49
C ARG A 194 2.63 -17.10 -6.23
N SER A 195 2.45 -17.10 -7.53
CA SER A 195 2.91 -18.19 -8.40
C SER A 195 4.43 -18.19 -8.64
N ARG A 196 5.10 -17.05 -8.43
CA ARG A 196 6.56 -16.90 -8.56
C ARG A 196 7.15 -16.03 -7.44
N ARG A 197 8.44 -16.21 -7.16
CA ARG A 197 9.18 -15.35 -6.23
C ARG A 197 10.55 -14.99 -6.79
N ILE A 198 11.11 -13.90 -6.29
CA ILE A 198 12.46 -13.44 -6.66
C ILE A 198 13.38 -13.67 -5.47
N VAL A 199 14.34 -14.57 -5.65
CA VAL A 199 15.30 -14.94 -4.60
C VAL A 199 16.67 -14.39 -4.92
N ARG A 200 17.44 -14.11 -3.87
CA ARG A 200 18.85 -13.72 -4.00
C ARG A 200 19.73 -14.97 -3.91
N LYS A 201 20.51 -15.25 -4.95
CA LYS A 201 21.49 -16.35 -4.97
C LYS A 201 22.91 -15.79 -5.00
N GLY A 202 23.81 -16.39 -4.22
CA GLY A 202 25.21 -15.94 -4.09
C GLY A 202 25.40 -14.85 -3.03
N GLU A 203 26.66 -14.48 -2.80
CA GLU A 203 27.07 -13.51 -1.78
C GLU A 203 27.88 -12.36 -2.38
N GLY A 204 27.90 -11.22 -1.68
CA GLY A 204 28.68 -10.05 -2.09
C GLY A 204 28.36 -9.58 -3.51
N HIS A 205 29.42 -9.39 -4.31
CA HIS A 205 29.36 -8.93 -5.70
C HIS A 205 28.90 -10.02 -6.70
N ALA A 206 28.91 -11.28 -6.31
CA ALA A 206 28.43 -12.40 -7.13
C ALA A 206 26.93 -12.69 -6.91
N ALA A 207 26.28 -11.92 -6.02
CA ALA A 207 24.88 -12.10 -5.75
C ALA A 207 24.01 -11.63 -6.92
N ARG A 208 23.03 -12.44 -7.29
CA ARG A 208 22.08 -12.19 -8.38
C ARG A 208 20.66 -12.50 -7.96
N LEU A 209 19.70 -11.87 -8.63
CA LEU A 209 18.28 -12.13 -8.43
C LEU A 209 17.80 -13.17 -9.44
N VAL A 210 17.10 -14.19 -8.95
CA VAL A 210 16.62 -15.32 -9.73
C VAL A 210 15.13 -15.51 -9.52
N VAL A 211 14.40 -15.76 -10.60
CA VAL A 211 12.98 -16.14 -10.53
C VAL A 211 12.86 -17.60 -10.19
N GLU A 212 12.05 -17.90 -9.18
CA GLU A 212 11.64 -19.27 -8.85
C GLU A 212 10.13 -19.40 -8.97
N SER A 213 9.69 -20.41 -9.72
CA SER A 213 8.27 -20.80 -9.77
C SER A 213 7.89 -21.54 -8.50
N ARG A 214 6.72 -21.22 -7.95
CA ARG A 214 6.11 -21.91 -6.81
C ARG A 214 5.07 -22.90 -7.33
N ALA A 215 5.12 -24.14 -6.85
CA ALA A 215 4.11 -25.14 -7.19
C ALA A 215 2.74 -24.72 -6.63
N GLY A 216 1.63 -25.14 -7.26
CA GLY A 216 0.29 -24.88 -6.73
C GLY A 216 0.05 -25.44 -5.32
N SER A 217 0.82 -26.46 -4.92
CA SER A 217 0.83 -27.05 -3.58
C SER A 217 1.82 -26.39 -2.61
N ALA A 218 2.59 -25.36 -3.03
CA ALA A 218 3.66 -24.76 -2.22
C ALA A 218 3.19 -24.29 -0.84
N ASN A 219 2.00 -23.68 -0.77
CA ASN A 219 1.42 -23.24 0.50
C ASN A 219 1.21 -24.38 1.50
N LEU A 220 0.99 -25.62 1.06
CA LEU A 220 0.88 -26.78 1.94
C LEU A 220 2.26 -27.21 2.44
N SER A 221 3.23 -27.37 1.54
CA SER A 221 4.58 -27.79 1.91
C SER A 221 5.31 -26.75 2.77
N GLU A 222 5.16 -25.46 2.49
CA GLU A 222 5.78 -24.39 3.29
C GLU A 222 5.13 -24.26 4.68
N THR A 223 3.82 -24.50 4.78
CA THR A 223 3.15 -24.59 6.09
C THR A 223 3.68 -25.78 6.89
N ALA A 224 3.82 -26.95 6.26
CA ALA A 224 4.38 -28.13 6.91
C ALA A 224 5.82 -27.88 7.36
N ALA A 225 6.66 -27.32 6.49
CA ALA A 225 8.05 -27.00 6.80
C ALA A 225 8.19 -26.04 7.99
N PHE A 226 7.29 -25.05 8.11
CA PHE A 226 7.25 -24.19 9.30
C PHE A 226 6.84 -24.95 10.57
N MET A 227 5.80 -25.79 10.50
CA MET A 227 5.29 -26.54 11.65
C MET A 227 6.23 -27.69 12.08
N ASP A 228 7.00 -28.23 11.13
CA ASP A 228 8.03 -29.24 11.33
C ASP A 228 9.40 -28.66 11.74
N ASP A 229 9.45 -27.35 11.96
CA ASP A 229 10.63 -26.61 12.44
C ASP A 229 11.79 -26.51 11.44
N GLN A 230 11.52 -26.73 10.16
CA GLN A 230 12.49 -26.55 9.08
C GLN A 230 12.63 -25.06 8.73
N ASN A 231 11.50 -24.34 8.63
CA ASN A 231 11.46 -22.89 8.48
C ASN A 231 11.09 -22.24 9.81
N ARG A 232 11.80 -21.17 10.20
CA ARG A 232 11.55 -20.43 11.45
C ARG A 232 10.83 -19.10 11.25
N ILE A 233 10.70 -18.68 10.00
CA ILE A 233 9.98 -17.47 9.60
C ILE A 233 8.82 -17.92 8.72
N LEU A 234 7.61 -17.48 9.01
CA LEU A 234 6.45 -17.68 8.14
C LEU A 234 5.88 -16.32 7.74
N ILE A 235 5.69 -16.07 6.45
CA ILE A 235 4.99 -14.90 5.94
C ILE A 235 3.72 -15.35 5.23
N PHE A 236 2.58 -14.73 5.52
CA PHE A 236 1.32 -15.10 4.88
C PHE A 236 0.49 -13.89 4.45
N SER A 237 -0.28 -14.09 3.38
CA SER A 237 -1.37 -13.21 3.00
C SER A 237 -2.72 -13.88 3.20
N ASP A 238 -3.80 -13.11 3.21
CA ASP A 238 -5.15 -13.66 3.45
C ASP A 238 -5.52 -14.74 2.40
N ALA A 239 -5.19 -14.48 1.13
CA ALA A 239 -5.41 -15.42 0.03
C ALA A 239 -4.64 -16.75 0.20
N GLY A 240 -3.38 -16.71 0.66
CA GLY A 240 -2.57 -17.91 0.86
C GLY A 240 -2.89 -18.66 2.15
N GLY A 241 -3.32 -17.93 3.19
CA GLY A 241 -3.48 -18.47 4.53
C GLY A 241 -4.79 -19.21 4.79
N THR A 242 -5.81 -19.08 3.94
CA THR A 242 -7.17 -19.62 4.20
C THR A 242 -7.16 -21.05 4.76
N GLY A 243 -7.84 -21.26 5.89
CA GLY A 243 -7.95 -22.57 6.56
C GLY A 243 -6.72 -23.06 7.33
N ARG A 244 -5.58 -22.36 7.27
CA ARG A 244 -4.33 -22.79 7.92
C ARG A 244 -4.15 -22.22 9.33
N SER A 245 -3.40 -22.97 10.13
CA SER A 245 -3.03 -22.64 11.49
C SER A 245 -1.52 -22.72 11.66
N TYR A 246 -0.95 -21.75 12.39
CA TYR A 246 0.49 -21.57 12.60
C TYR A 246 0.83 -21.43 14.10
N HIS A 247 -0.14 -21.66 14.99
CA HIS A 247 0.08 -21.65 16.43
C HIS A 247 1.13 -22.68 16.86
N ALA A 248 1.73 -22.47 18.03
CA ALA A 248 2.68 -23.41 18.63
C ALA A 248 1.93 -24.62 19.21
N ASP A 249 1.33 -25.44 18.34
CA ASP A 249 0.55 -26.63 18.70
C ASP A 249 1.39 -27.65 19.48
N LEU A 250 0.87 -28.20 20.58
CA LEU A 250 1.52 -29.25 21.37
C LEU A 250 1.80 -30.54 20.59
N GLY A 251 1.12 -30.77 19.47
CA GLY A 251 1.36 -31.88 18.55
C GLY A 251 2.37 -31.58 17.44
N ALA A 252 2.78 -30.32 17.25
CA ALA A 252 3.76 -29.93 16.25
C ALA A 252 5.19 -30.01 16.79
N LYS A 253 6.18 -30.12 15.90
CA LYS A 253 7.60 -30.07 16.29
C LYS A 253 8.01 -28.65 16.65
N ASN A 254 7.61 -27.67 15.84
CA ASN A 254 7.89 -26.27 16.10
C ASN A 254 6.94 -25.76 17.19
N GLN A 255 7.36 -25.85 18.45
CA GLN A 255 6.61 -25.31 19.60
C GLN A 255 7.17 -23.99 20.11
N ARG A 256 8.02 -23.30 19.33
CA ARG A 256 8.63 -22.02 19.73
C ARG A 256 7.60 -20.92 19.91
N LEU A 257 7.93 -19.94 20.77
CA LEU A 257 7.10 -18.74 20.94
C LEU A 257 6.90 -18.07 19.57
N ARG A 258 5.62 -17.84 19.23
CA ARG A 258 5.24 -17.15 17.99
C ARG A 258 5.30 -15.66 18.21
N VAL A 259 6.24 -14.98 17.55
CA VAL A 259 6.23 -13.52 17.45
C VAL A 259 5.49 -13.15 16.17
N HIS A 260 4.23 -12.76 16.31
CA HIS A 260 3.35 -12.43 15.21
C HIS A 260 3.38 -10.93 14.92
N TYR A 261 4.05 -10.57 13.83
CA TYR A 261 4.12 -9.24 13.26
C TYR A 261 2.91 -8.94 12.38
N LEU A 262 2.12 -7.93 12.77
CA LEU A 262 1.12 -7.34 11.89
C LEU A 262 1.80 -6.23 11.07
N LEU A 263 2.43 -6.64 9.97
CA LEU A 263 3.18 -5.73 9.10
C LEU A 263 2.24 -4.90 8.23
N GLU A 264 1.20 -5.52 7.67
CA GLU A 264 0.18 -4.83 6.91
C GLU A 264 -1.21 -5.22 7.42
N PRO A 265 -1.90 -4.31 8.13
CA PRO A 265 -3.22 -4.58 8.69
C PRO A 265 -4.33 -4.75 7.64
N GLY A 266 -4.18 -4.13 6.47
CA GLY A 266 -5.25 -3.98 5.50
C GLY A 266 -6.34 -3.01 5.92
N TRP A 267 -7.33 -2.84 5.03
CA TRP A 267 -8.47 -1.93 5.22
C TRP A 267 -9.58 -2.52 6.10
N LYS A 268 -9.67 -3.85 6.17
CA LYS A 268 -10.71 -4.56 6.90
C LYS A 268 -10.12 -5.13 8.19
N ALA A 269 -10.48 -4.53 9.32
CA ALA A 269 -10.01 -5.01 10.61
C ALA A 269 -10.41 -6.47 10.90
N ASP A 270 -11.51 -6.97 10.34
CA ASP A 270 -11.92 -8.39 10.48
C ASP A 270 -10.89 -9.34 9.85
N ALA A 271 -10.39 -9.02 8.65
CA ALA A 271 -9.36 -9.81 7.98
C ALA A 271 -8.05 -9.79 8.79
N ALA A 272 -7.68 -8.64 9.34
CA ALA A 272 -6.52 -8.52 10.23
C ALA A 272 -6.63 -9.50 11.40
N ILE A 273 -7.76 -9.48 12.11
CA ILE A 273 -8.05 -10.33 13.28
C ILE A 273 -8.09 -11.82 12.95
N GLN A 274 -8.71 -12.17 11.82
CA GLN A 274 -8.72 -13.55 11.35
C GLN A 274 -7.30 -14.07 11.13
N GLY A 275 -6.41 -13.24 10.61
CA GLY A 275 -4.98 -13.54 10.51
C GLY A 275 -4.32 -13.77 11.87
N LEU A 276 -4.58 -12.92 12.86
CA LEU A 276 -4.07 -13.10 14.23
C LEU A 276 -4.54 -14.40 14.89
N GLY A 277 -5.78 -14.82 14.61
CA GLY A 277 -6.34 -16.10 15.04
C GLY A 277 -5.66 -17.33 14.44
N ARG A 278 -4.74 -17.17 13.48
CA ARG A 278 -3.95 -18.28 12.93
C ARG A 278 -2.81 -18.70 13.84
N THR A 279 -2.32 -17.81 14.70
CA THR A 279 -1.27 -18.12 15.68
C THR A 279 -1.78 -18.25 17.11
N ASN A 280 -3.06 -17.96 17.36
CA ASN A 280 -3.69 -18.07 18.68
C ASN A 280 -4.87 -19.05 18.62
N ARG A 281 -4.68 -20.26 19.16
CA ARG A 281 -5.66 -21.35 19.14
C ARG A 281 -5.62 -22.13 20.46
N THR A 282 -6.64 -22.96 20.69
CA THR A 282 -6.58 -23.99 21.73
C THR A 282 -5.46 -25.00 21.44
N ASN A 283 -4.96 -25.71 22.45
CA ASN A 283 -3.86 -26.69 22.33
C ASN A 283 -2.47 -26.11 21.98
N GLN A 284 -2.28 -24.79 22.13
CA GLN A 284 -0.95 -24.18 22.01
C GLN A 284 -0.11 -24.39 23.28
N ALA A 285 1.16 -24.71 23.11
CA ALA A 285 2.15 -24.83 24.19
C ALA A 285 2.30 -23.51 24.97
N GLN A 286 2.18 -22.37 24.27
CA GLN A 286 2.16 -21.04 24.86
C GLN A 286 1.47 -20.02 23.93
N PRO A 287 0.94 -18.91 24.47
CA PRO A 287 0.34 -17.86 23.65
C PRO A 287 1.35 -17.10 22.78
N PRO A 288 0.92 -16.58 21.61
CA PRO A 288 1.78 -15.76 20.76
C PRO A 288 2.02 -14.37 21.38
N LEU A 289 3.12 -13.73 20.97
CA LEU A 289 3.35 -12.29 21.12
C LEU A 289 2.91 -11.56 19.86
N PHE A 290 1.93 -10.66 19.95
CA PHE A 290 1.54 -9.80 18.84
C PHE A 290 2.36 -8.52 18.82
N ARG A 291 2.93 -8.18 17.65
CA ARG A 291 3.72 -6.97 17.40
C ARG A 291 3.17 -6.21 16.18
N PRO A 292 2.19 -5.30 16.36
CA PRO A 292 1.80 -4.37 15.31
C PRO A 292 2.96 -3.45 14.94
N ILE A 293 3.15 -3.19 13.64
CA ILE A 293 4.23 -2.34 13.15
C ILE A 293 3.65 -1.10 12.48
N ALA A 294 4.09 0.06 12.94
CA ALA A 294 3.69 1.37 12.43
C ALA A 294 4.91 2.21 12.09
N THR A 295 4.78 3.08 11.09
CA THR A 295 5.69 4.21 10.87
C THR A 295 5.29 5.40 11.75
N ASP A 296 6.10 6.46 11.70
CA ASP A 296 5.79 7.77 12.27
C ASP A 296 4.83 8.60 11.40
N VAL A 297 4.47 8.11 10.20
CA VAL A 297 3.48 8.72 9.31
C VAL A 297 2.12 8.69 9.98
N LYS A 298 1.61 9.87 10.35
CA LYS A 298 0.39 10.00 11.16
C LYS A 298 -0.84 9.38 10.51
N ALA A 299 -0.94 9.42 9.18
CA ALA A 299 -2.04 8.80 8.45
C ALA A 299 -2.12 7.28 8.67
N GLU A 300 -0.99 6.60 8.93
CA GLU A 300 -0.98 5.16 9.16
C GLU A 300 -1.65 4.78 10.49
N LYS A 301 -1.57 5.66 11.49
CA LYS A 301 -2.20 5.45 12.80
C LYS A 301 -3.70 5.18 12.71
N ARG A 302 -4.38 5.79 11.72
CA ARG A 302 -5.81 5.57 11.44
C ARG A 302 -6.13 4.09 11.22
N PHE A 303 -5.27 3.37 10.52
CA PHE A 303 -5.50 1.95 10.20
C PHE A 303 -5.28 1.06 11.42
N LEU A 304 -4.24 1.37 12.19
CA LEU A 304 -3.88 0.61 13.38
C LEU A 304 -4.86 0.84 14.54
N SER A 305 -5.40 2.05 14.71
CA SER A 305 -6.36 2.36 15.79
C SER A 305 -7.61 1.49 15.73
N THR A 306 -8.10 1.19 14.53
CA THR A 306 -9.30 0.35 14.34
C THR A 306 -9.04 -1.11 14.71
N ILE A 307 -7.81 -1.60 14.51
CA ILE A 307 -7.41 -2.97 14.84
C ILE A 307 -7.08 -3.11 16.32
N ALA A 308 -6.42 -2.11 16.91
CA ALA A 308 -6.11 -2.07 18.33
C ALA A 308 -7.35 -2.29 19.20
N ARG A 309 -8.46 -1.60 18.90
CA ARG A 309 -9.74 -1.77 19.62
C ARG A 309 -10.24 -3.21 19.62
N ARG A 310 -9.98 -3.95 18.54
CA ARG A 310 -10.49 -5.32 18.39
C ARG A 310 -9.49 -6.38 18.89
N LEU A 311 -8.20 -6.04 18.96
CA LEU A 311 -7.19 -6.80 19.68
C LEU A 311 -7.54 -6.91 21.18
N ASP A 312 -8.07 -5.84 21.78
CA ASP A 312 -8.55 -5.84 23.17
C ASP A 312 -9.60 -6.93 23.44
N THR A 313 -10.47 -7.19 22.45
CA THR A 313 -11.54 -8.20 22.54
C THR A 313 -11.04 -9.64 22.46
N LEU A 314 -9.85 -9.89 21.89
CA LEU A 314 -9.30 -11.24 21.69
C LEU A 314 -8.69 -11.84 22.97
N GLY A 315 -8.69 -11.11 24.09
CA GLY A 315 -8.08 -11.57 25.34
C GLY A 315 -6.56 -11.75 25.26
N ALA A 316 -5.95 -11.33 24.14
CA ALA A 316 -4.52 -11.42 23.82
C ALA A 316 -3.65 -10.46 24.64
N ILE A 317 -4.30 -9.57 25.39
CA ILE A 317 -3.68 -8.66 26.35
C ILE A 317 -3.89 -9.27 27.74
N THR A 318 -2.82 -9.78 28.33
CA THR A 318 -2.83 -10.34 29.70
C THR A 318 -3.30 -9.27 30.71
N ARG A 319 -3.86 -9.65 31.88
CA ARG A 319 -4.40 -8.69 32.86
C ARG A 319 -3.39 -7.61 33.30
N GLY A 320 -2.08 -7.94 33.37
CA GLY A 320 -1.01 -6.96 33.61
C GLY A 320 -0.74 -6.05 32.42
N GLN A 321 -0.91 -6.55 31.19
CA GLN A 321 -0.91 -5.77 29.96
C GLN A 321 -2.20 -5.00 29.68
N ARG A 322 -3.30 -5.20 30.42
CA ARG A 322 -4.43 -4.24 30.36
C ARG A 322 -4.11 -2.94 31.08
N GLN A 323 -3.21 -3.01 32.07
CA GLN A 323 -2.65 -1.83 32.74
C GLN A 323 -1.42 -1.27 32.00
N THR A 324 -0.67 -2.08 31.22
CA THR A 324 0.48 -1.60 30.41
C THR A 324 0.25 -1.50 28.90
N GLY A 325 -0.88 -1.98 28.36
CA GLY A 325 -1.29 -1.89 26.95
C GLY A 325 -1.76 -0.50 26.54
N GLY A 326 -1.90 0.37 27.54
CA GLY A 326 -2.01 1.82 27.42
C GLY A 326 -0.69 2.56 27.65
N GLN A 327 0.49 1.95 27.55
CA GLN A 327 1.76 2.70 27.45
C GLN A 327 1.88 3.36 26.06
N GLY A 328 0.95 4.25 25.74
CA GLY A 328 1.07 5.18 24.60
C GLY A 328 1.02 4.57 23.21
N LEU A 329 0.73 3.27 23.05
CA LEU A 329 0.66 2.65 21.72
C LEU A 329 -0.52 3.20 20.91
N PHE A 330 -1.69 3.37 21.55
CA PHE A 330 -2.85 4.04 20.97
C PHE A 330 -3.60 4.82 22.06
N ARG A 331 -3.79 6.11 21.81
CA ARG A 331 -4.56 7.01 22.66
C ARG A 331 -5.97 7.18 22.09
N PRO A 332 -6.97 7.58 22.90
CA PRO A 332 -8.30 7.92 22.37
C PRO A 332 -8.26 8.96 21.25
N GLU A 333 -7.28 9.88 21.28
CA GLU A 333 -7.02 10.88 20.23
C GLU A 333 -6.53 10.29 18.90
N ASP A 334 -5.99 9.06 18.89
CA ASP A 334 -5.62 8.37 17.64
C ASP A 334 -6.86 7.80 16.92
N ASN A 335 -8.07 7.86 17.52
CA ASN A 335 -9.32 7.45 16.87
C ASN A 335 -9.88 8.54 15.95
N LEU A 336 -9.45 8.49 14.69
CA LEU A 336 -9.91 9.41 13.65
C LEU A 336 -11.32 9.13 13.11
N GLU A 337 -12.04 8.12 13.63
CA GLU A 337 -13.42 7.82 13.23
C GLU A 337 -14.47 8.33 14.22
N SER A 338 -14.03 8.89 15.35
CA SER A 338 -14.92 9.42 16.39
C SER A 338 -15.68 10.67 15.94
N PRO A 339 -16.84 10.99 16.57
CA PRO A 339 -17.52 12.27 16.36
C PRO A 339 -16.59 13.48 16.60
N TYR A 340 -15.69 13.39 17.58
CA TYR A 340 -14.70 14.42 17.88
C TYR A 340 -13.70 14.61 16.73
N ALA A 341 -13.22 13.52 16.13
CA ALA A 341 -12.32 13.59 14.99
C ALA A 341 -12.99 14.22 13.76
N ARG A 342 -14.24 13.86 13.49
CA ARG A 342 -15.04 14.46 12.40
C ARG A 342 -15.27 15.96 12.62
N ASP A 343 -15.58 16.36 13.85
CA ASP A 343 -15.76 17.78 14.19
C ASP A 343 -14.43 18.54 14.09
N ALA A 344 -13.33 17.98 14.61
CA ALA A 344 -12.00 18.57 14.52
C ALA A 344 -11.55 18.78 13.06
N LEU A 345 -11.85 17.84 12.16
CA LEU A 345 -11.58 17.98 10.73
C LEU A 345 -12.36 19.15 10.12
N ARG A 346 -13.66 19.26 10.42
CA ARG A 346 -14.49 20.39 9.95
C ARG A 346 -13.99 21.73 10.50
N GLN A 347 -13.57 21.76 11.76
CA GLN A 347 -12.96 22.96 12.35
C GLN A 347 -11.64 23.31 11.66
N LEU A 348 -10.81 22.32 11.34
CA LEU A 348 -9.58 22.54 10.57
C LEU A 348 -9.87 23.18 9.20
N TYR A 349 -10.83 22.66 8.43
CA TYR A 349 -11.21 23.26 7.15
C TYR A 349 -11.69 24.71 7.27
N ARG A 350 -12.52 25.01 8.28
CA ARG A 350 -12.96 26.39 8.55
C ARG A 350 -11.79 27.31 8.91
N ARG A 351 -10.82 26.83 9.69
CA ARG A 351 -9.61 27.57 10.05
C ARG A 351 -8.69 27.79 8.85
N LEU A 352 -8.53 26.79 7.99
CA LEU A 352 -7.77 26.92 6.74
C LEU A 352 -8.38 28.00 5.85
N TYR A 353 -9.71 27.98 5.67
CA TYR A 353 -10.44 28.97 4.89
C TYR A 353 -10.29 30.40 5.44
N ARG A 354 -10.26 30.56 6.76
CA ARG A 354 -10.05 31.87 7.42
C ARG A 354 -8.59 32.33 7.42
N GLY A 355 -7.63 31.47 7.08
CA GLY A 355 -6.20 31.75 7.20
C GLY A 355 -5.66 31.63 8.64
N ASP A 356 -6.37 30.96 9.54
CA ASP A 356 -6.04 30.84 10.96
C ASP A 356 -4.99 29.73 11.26
N VAL A 357 -4.50 29.05 10.23
CA VAL A 357 -3.55 27.92 10.35
C VAL A 357 -2.15 28.40 9.97
N ALA A 358 -1.32 28.61 10.98
CA ALA A 358 0.07 29.00 10.78
C ALA A 358 0.82 27.95 9.95
N GLY A 359 1.52 28.40 8.90
CA GLY A 359 2.34 27.53 8.05
C GLY A 359 1.57 26.71 7.01
N CYS A 360 0.24 26.84 6.91
CA CYS A 360 -0.55 26.16 5.89
C CYS A 360 -1.71 27.07 5.42
N SER A 361 -1.54 27.69 4.26
CA SER A 361 -2.63 28.43 3.61
C SER A 361 -3.65 27.48 3.00
N LEU A 362 -4.86 27.97 2.73
CA LEU A 362 -5.88 27.24 2.00
C LEU A 362 -5.33 26.69 0.66
N MET A 363 -4.70 27.55 -0.13
CA MET A 363 -4.11 27.16 -1.43
C MET A 363 -3.03 26.07 -1.26
N ALA A 364 -2.12 26.22 -0.30
CA ALA A 364 -1.10 25.20 -0.05
C ALA A 364 -1.70 23.85 0.37
N PHE A 365 -2.80 23.86 1.14
CA PHE A 365 -3.52 22.66 1.53
C PHE A 365 -4.19 21.98 0.32
N GLU A 366 -4.90 22.75 -0.51
CA GLU A 366 -5.59 22.23 -1.69
C GLU A 366 -4.60 21.70 -2.73
N ASP A 367 -3.49 22.40 -2.97
CA ASP A 367 -2.42 21.96 -3.87
C ASP A 367 -1.75 20.66 -3.38
N ALA A 368 -1.54 20.52 -2.06
CA ALA A 368 -0.89 19.35 -1.48
C ALA A 368 -1.81 18.12 -1.46
N THR A 369 -3.12 18.31 -1.30
CA THR A 369 -4.08 17.21 -1.06
C THR A 369 -4.95 16.89 -2.28
N GLY A 370 -5.06 17.82 -3.23
CA GLY A 370 -6.03 17.75 -4.33
C GLY A 370 -7.49 17.89 -3.88
N LEU A 371 -7.74 18.23 -2.62
CA LEU A 371 -9.07 18.54 -2.10
C LEU A 371 -9.48 19.95 -2.52
N SER A 372 -10.78 20.17 -2.60
CA SER A 372 -11.36 21.48 -2.89
C SER A 372 -12.39 21.79 -1.81
N LEU A 373 -12.07 22.76 -0.97
CA LEU A 373 -12.86 23.24 0.16
C LEU A 373 -13.77 24.40 -0.23
N THR A 374 -13.47 25.11 -1.33
CA THR A 374 -14.24 26.28 -1.77
C THR A 374 -14.93 26.09 -3.12
N ASP A 375 -16.03 26.82 -3.31
CA ASP A 375 -16.71 27.04 -4.58
C ASP A 375 -16.94 28.56 -4.81
N ASP A 376 -17.70 28.91 -5.85
CA ASP A 376 -17.97 30.31 -6.22
C ASP A 376 -18.66 31.13 -5.11
N ASN A 377 -19.26 30.46 -4.11
CA ASN A 377 -19.97 31.09 -3.00
C ASN A 377 -19.15 31.09 -1.69
N GLY A 378 -17.92 30.59 -1.69
CA GLY A 378 -17.05 30.52 -0.51
C GLY A 378 -16.78 29.09 -0.06
N LEU A 379 -16.78 28.83 1.24
CA LEU A 379 -16.57 27.48 1.79
C LEU A 379 -17.77 26.59 1.45
N LYS A 380 -17.52 25.39 0.91
CA LYS A 380 -18.57 24.43 0.57
C LYS A 380 -19.34 23.98 1.80
N ASP A 381 -20.64 23.75 1.61
CA ASP A 381 -21.49 23.09 2.62
C ASP A 381 -21.14 21.61 2.77
N ASP A 382 -20.89 20.93 1.64
CA ASP A 382 -20.46 19.54 1.59
C ASP A 382 -18.92 19.46 1.53
N LEU A 383 -18.31 19.42 2.71
CA LEU A 383 -16.85 19.33 2.86
C LEU A 383 -16.35 17.89 2.70
N PRO A 384 -15.13 17.69 2.17
CA PRO A 384 -14.54 16.36 2.04
C PRO A 384 -14.52 15.57 3.36
N PRO A 385 -14.78 14.25 3.33
CA PRO A 385 -14.94 13.42 4.52
C PRO A 385 -13.64 13.10 5.28
#